data_AF-L0J3V7-F1
#
_entry.id   AF-L0J3V7-F1
#
_cell.length_a   1.000
_cell.length_b   1.000
_cell.length_c   1.000
_cell.angle_alpha   90.00
_cell.angle_beta   90.00
_cell.angle_gamma   90.00
#
_symmetry.space_group_name_H-M   'P 1'
#
loop_
_entity.id
_entity.type
_entity.pdbx_description
1 polymer ?
#
loop_
_entity_poly.entity_id
_entity_poly.type
_entity_poly.pdbx_seq_one_letter_code
_entity_poly.pdbx_strand_id
1 'polypeptide(L)'
;MHVGVFVIVAGAAAATVACGARPEAEPAPPMRTVEPTPAASAVRAAVALPPNADGDPSCPVADAWGKDPFGEGILVTHLSHDTAPVTVLVRTNTGTDVAQRAMLGPGELRLFEFPDVDQSAVSEVLIMTNTLRCYVSADPAAMG
;
A
#
# COMPACT_ATOMS: atom_id res chain seq x y z
N MET A 1 3.26 25.12 40.67
CA MET A 1 2.22 24.25 41.25
C MET A 1 0.87 24.74 40.77
N HIS A 2 0.35 24.19 39.67
CA HIS A 2 -1.00 24.45 39.19
C HIS A 2 -1.69 23.09 39.04
N VAL A 3 -2.72 22.90 39.87
CA VAL A 3 -3.58 21.72 39.93
C VAL A 3 -4.80 22.03 39.07
N GLY A 4 -5.11 21.17 38.11
CA GLY A 4 -6.28 21.30 37.23
C GLY A 4 -6.89 19.93 36.96
N VAL A 5 -7.78 19.51 37.84
CA VAL A 5 -8.63 18.31 37.73
C VAL A 5 -9.75 18.60 36.74
N PHE A 6 -9.97 17.73 35.75
CA PHE A 6 -11.21 17.71 34.96
C PHE A 6 -11.80 16.29 34.90
N VAL A 7 -13.10 16.24 35.20
CA VAL A 7 -13.93 15.06 35.44
C VAL A 7 -14.50 14.52 34.13
N ILE A 8 -14.60 13.18 34.06
CA ILE A 8 -15.15 12.36 32.98
C ILE A 8 -16.68 12.54 32.89
N VAL A 9 -17.22 12.63 31.66
CA VAL A 9 -18.64 12.33 31.40
C VAL A 9 -18.73 11.25 30.33
N ALA A 10 -19.19 10.06 30.76
CA ALA A 10 -19.60 8.96 29.91
C ALA A 10 -20.99 9.24 29.34
N GLY A 11 -21.15 9.08 28.02
CA GLY A 11 -22.44 9.14 27.33
C GLY A 11 -22.73 7.83 26.63
N ALA A 12 -23.46 6.94 27.28
CA ALA A 12 -24.09 5.78 26.66
C ALA A 12 -25.49 6.18 26.16
N ALA A 13 -25.84 5.82 24.92
CA ALA A 13 -27.21 5.87 24.43
C ALA A 13 -27.48 4.61 23.61
N ALA A 14 -28.42 3.81 24.10
CA ALA A 14 -28.92 2.57 23.52
C ALA A 14 -30.40 2.73 23.14
N ALA A 15 -30.86 1.78 22.30
CA ALA A 15 -32.24 1.48 21.89
C ALA A 15 -32.82 2.40 20.78
N THR A 16 -33.52 1.88 19.76
CA THR A 16 -34.69 1.01 19.87
C THR A 16 -34.93 0.15 18.62
N VAL A 17 -35.50 -1.03 18.86
CA VAL A 17 -36.05 -1.97 17.87
C VAL A 17 -37.44 -1.48 17.50
N ALA A 18 -37.78 -1.46 16.20
CA ALA A 18 -39.15 -1.27 15.75
C ALA A 18 -39.60 -2.47 14.91
N CYS A 19 -40.42 -3.32 15.53
CA CYS A 19 -41.19 -4.38 14.90
C CYS A 19 -42.54 -3.77 14.47
N GLY A 20 -42.89 -3.86 13.18
CA GLY A 20 -44.12 -3.29 12.62
C GLY A 20 -44.70 -4.21 11.55
N ALA A 21 -46.01 -4.40 11.60
CA ALA A 21 -46.74 -5.61 11.21
C ALA A 21 -47.02 -5.84 9.70
N ARG A 22 -47.33 -7.12 9.45
CA ARG A 22 -47.77 -7.85 8.24
C ARG A 22 -49.06 -7.32 7.57
N PRO A 23 -49.14 -7.43 6.23
CA PRO A 23 -50.35 -7.86 5.49
C PRO A 23 -50.05 -9.16 4.70
N GLU A 24 -50.69 -10.29 5.00
CA GLU A 24 -51.90 -10.83 4.35
C GLU A 24 -51.68 -11.21 2.87
N ALA A 25 -51.91 -12.49 2.56
CA ALA A 25 -51.50 -13.20 1.35
C ALA A 25 -52.59 -13.26 0.27
N GLU A 26 -52.20 -13.29 -1.01
CA GLU A 26 -52.83 -14.03 -2.13
C GLU A 26 -51.96 -13.89 -3.42
N PRO A 27 -52.18 -14.66 -4.51
CA PRO A 27 -51.67 -16.00 -4.80
C PRO A 27 -50.45 -16.01 -5.76
N ALA A 28 -49.69 -17.11 -5.73
CA ALA A 28 -48.43 -17.29 -6.47
C ALA A 28 -48.60 -17.49 -7.99
N PRO A 29 -47.82 -16.79 -8.83
CA PRO A 29 -47.51 -17.21 -10.19
C PRO A 29 -46.27 -18.14 -10.23
N PRO A 30 -46.13 -18.97 -11.27
CA PRO A 30 -45.29 -20.18 -11.25
C PRO A 30 -43.78 -19.88 -11.10
N MET A 31 -43.12 -20.73 -10.31
CA MET A 31 -41.67 -20.78 -10.14
C MET A 31 -40.97 -20.78 -11.50
N ARG A 32 -40.26 -19.69 -11.81
CA ARG A 32 -39.08 -19.79 -12.67
C ARG A 32 -37.90 -20.04 -11.76
N THR A 33 -37.30 -21.21 -11.90
CA THR A 33 -35.92 -21.47 -11.44
C THR A 33 -35.03 -20.44 -12.11
N VAL A 34 -34.74 -19.35 -11.39
CA VAL A 34 -33.59 -18.51 -11.70
C VAL A 34 -32.42 -19.27 -11.11
N GLU A 35 -31.76 -20.05 -11.97
CA GLU A 35 -30.43 -20.55 -11.70
C GLU A 35 -29.59 -19.34 -11.26
N PRO A 36 -29.01 -19.33 -10.05
CA PRO A 36 -28.14 -18.25 -9.64
C PRO A 36 -26.95 -18.29 -10.59
N THR A 37 -26.97 -17.42 -11.60
CA THR A 37 -25.78 -17.05 -12.32
C THR A 37 -24.78 -16.66 -11.23
N PRO A 38 -23.63 -17.35 -11.09
CA PRO A 38 -22.65 -16.89 -10.14
C PRO A 38 -22.36 -15.45 -10.53
N ALA A 39 -22.65 -14.51 -9.63
CA ALA A 39 -22.14 -13.17 -9.76
C ALA A 39 -20.63 -13.35 -9.79
N ALA A 40 -20.07 -13.37 -10.99
CA ALA A 40 -18.64 -13.26 -11.18
C ALA A 40 -18.32 -11.91 -10.56
N SER A 41 -17.88 -11.94 -9.30
CA SER A 41 -17.04 -10.88 -8.75
C SER A 41 -15.91 -10.76 -9.75
N ALA A 42 -16.06 -9.82 -10.68
CA ALA A 42 -14.98 -9.34 -11.50
C ALA A 42 -14.03 -8.68 -10.51
N VAL A 43 -13.19 -9.50 -9.88
CA VAL A 43 -11.92 -9.07 -9.35
C VAL A 43 -11.28 -8.40 -10.53
N ARG A 44 -11.35 -7.07 -10.58
CA ARG A 44 -10.60 -6.28 -11.55
C ARG A 44 -9.16 -6.70 -11.30
N ALA A 45 -8.63 -7.54 -12.19
CA ALA A 45 -7.22 -7.85 -12.18
C ALA A 45 -6.51 -6.50 -12.20
N ALA A 46 -5.69 -6.22 -11.18
CA ALA A 46 -4.84 -5.06 -11.19
C ALA A 46 -4.07 -5.11 -12.51
N VAL A 47 -4.20 -4.07 -13.35
CA VAL A 47 -3.45 -3.98 -14.58
C VAL A 47 -1.98 -3.97 -14.15
N ALA A 48 -1.27 -5.06 -14.41
CA ALA A 48 0.16 -5.15 -14.12
C ALA A 48 0.84 -3.99 -14.85
N LEU A 49 1.65 -3.21 -14.13
CA LEU A 49 2.43 -2.16 -14.75
C LEU A 49 3.40 -2.78 -15.75
N PRO A 50 3.63 -2.14 -16.91
CA PRO A 50 4.62 -2.63 -17.86
C PRO A 50 6.00 -2.66 -17.19
N PRO A 51 6.89 -3.57 -17.60
CA PRO A 51 8.26 -3.58 -17.09
C PRO A 51 8.99 -2.28 -17.45
N ASN A 52 10.07 -1.98 -16.73
CA ASN A 52 10.93 -0.85 -17.05
C ASN A 52 11.73 -1.08 -18.34
N ALA A 53 12.58 -0.10 -18.70
CA ALA A 53 13.42 -0.17 -19.89
C ALA A 53 14.39 -1.37 -19.89
N ASP A 54 14.79 -1.84 -18.71
CA ASP A 54 15.68 -3.00 -18.51
C ASP A 54 14.93 -4.34 -18.45
N GLY A 55 13.59 -4.34 -18.56
CA GLY A 55 12.76 -5.54 -18.46
C GLY A 55 12.43 -5.99 -17.04
N ASP A 56 12.79 -5.20 -16.03
CA ASP A 56 12.46 -5.47 -14.63
C ASP A 56 10.95 -5.26 -14.39
N PRO A 57 10.28 -6.20 -13.70
CA PRO A 57 8.88 -6.04 -13.32
C PRO A 57 8.71 -4.97 -12.24
N SER A 58 7.47 -4.51 -12.02
CA SER A 58 7.14 -3.66 -10.88
C SER A 58 7.27 -4.42 -9.55
N CYS A 59 7.80 -3.76 -8.53
CA CYS A 59 7.82 -4.29 -7.17
C CYS A 59 6.39 -4.43 -6.60
N PRO A 60 6.19 -5.26 -5.56
CA PRO A 60 4.94 -5.30 -4.80
C PRO A 60 4.54 -3.91 -4.30
N VAL A 61 3.24 -3.64 -4.17
CA VAL A 61 2.72 -2.32 -3.75
C VAL A 61 3.16 -1.86 -2.35
N ALA A 62 3.65 -2.79 -1.52
CA ALA A 62 4.22 -2.47 -0.22
C ALA A 62 5.61 -1.82 -0.32
N ASP A 63 6.26 -1.98 -1.47
CA ASP A 63 7.53 -1.34 -1.80
C ASP A 63 7.23 -0.08 -2.62
N ALA A 64 7.55 1.07 -2.07
CA ALA A 64 7.30 2.36 -2.69
C ALA A 64 8.41 3.37 -2.35
N TRP A 65 8.54 4.43 -3.13
CA TRP A 65 9.46 5.53 -2.84
C TRP A 65 8.78 6.88 -2.91
N GLY A 66 9.31 7.88 -2.21
CA GLY A 66 8.75 9.22 -2.22
C GLY A 66 9.65 10.23 -1.53
N LYS A 67 9.21 11.49 -1.46
CA LYS A 67 9.93 12.52 -0.70
C LYS A 67 10.02 12.12 0.77
N ASP A 68 11.17 12.35 1.38
CA ASP A 68 11.31 12.25 2.83
C ASP A 68 10.47 13.35 3.52
N PRO A 69 9.47 13.02 4.36
CA PRO A 69 8.67 14.03 5.04
C PRO A 69 9.44 14.81 6.12
N PHE A 70 10.63 14.33 6.52
CA PHE A 70 11.46 14.94 7.55
C PHE A 70 12.79 15.49 7.02
N GLY A 71 13.05 15.36 5.71
CA GLY A 71 14.29 15.74 5.06
C GLY A 71 14.10 16.31 3.66
N GLU A 72 15.22 16.67 3.03
CA GLU A 72 15.24 17.18 1.64
C GLU A 72 15.36 16.04 0.60
N GLY A 73 15.64 14.82 1.05
CA GLY A 73 15.91 13.67 0.20
C GLY A 73 14.67 12.85 -0.15
N ILE A 74 14.92 11.58 -0.49
CA ILE A 74 13.88 10.57 -0.68
C ILE A 74 13.97 9.44 0.35
N LEU A 75 12.86 8.74 0.49
CA LEU A 75 12.73 7.49 1.21
C LEU A 75 12.30 6.38 0.27
N VAL A 76 12.83 5.18 0.50
CA VAL A 76 12.36 3.94 -0.13
C VAL A 76 11.92 2.98 0.95
N THR A 77 10.71 2.47 0.82
CA THR A 77 10.13 1.44 1.71
C THR A 77 10.31 0.07 1.09
N HIS A 78 10.67 -0.91 1.91
CA HIS A 78 10.71 -2.31 1.50
C HIS A 78 10.24 -3.24 2.61
N LEU A 79 9.30 -4.14 2.29
CA LEU A 79 8.87 -5.22 3.18
C LEU A 79 9.53 -6.53 2.79
N SER A 80 10.41 -7.02 3.65
CA SER A 80 11.10 -8.29 3.40
C SER A 80 10.23 -9.49 3.77
N HIS A 81 10.25 -10.53 2.94
CA HIS A 81 9.51 -11.77 3.15
C HIS A 81 10.39 -12.91 3.65
N ASP A 82 11.71 -12.77 3.51
CA ASP A 82 12.71 -13.79 3.80
C ASP A 82 13.95 -13.14 4.43
N THR A 83 14.78 -13.92 5.11
CA THR A 83 16.09 -13.44 5.57
C THR A 83 17.05 -13.29 4.39
N ALA A 84 17.27 -12.07 3.90
CA ALA A 84 18.10 -11.82 2.72
C ALA A 84 18.80 -10.44 2.74
N PRO A 85 19.96 -10.32 2.05
CA PRO A 85 20.49 -9.02 1.71
C PRO A 85 19.59 -8.34 0.67
N VAL A 86 19.24 -7.10 0.93
CA VAL A 86 18.47 -6.24 0.04
C VAL A 86 19.34 -5.06 -0.36
N THR A 87 19.41 -4.78 -1.65
CA THR A 87 20.02 -3.56 -2.19
C THR A 87 18.93 -2.68 -2.79
N VAL A 88 18.89 -1.43 -2.35
CA VAL A 88 18.11 -0.37 -2.98
C VAL A 88 19.05 0.48 -3.80
N LEU A 89 18.79 0.60 -5.09
CA LEU A 89 19.54 1.42 -6.03
C LEU A 89 18.63 2.54 -6.53
N VAL A 90 19.08 3.78 -6.38
CA VAL A 90 18.42 4.97 -6.89
C VAL A 90 19.24 5.48 -8.06
N ARG A 91 18.65 5.41 -9.25
CA ARG A 91 19.20 6.01 -10.46
C ARG A 91 18.70 7.44 -10.56
N THR A 92 19.58 8.33 -10.98
CA THR A 92 19.23 9.75 -11.15
C THR A 92 19.32 10.16 -12.61
N ASN A 93 18.58 11.20 -12.97
CA ASN A 93 18.63 11.83 -14.29
C ASN A 93 20.01 12.48 -14.58
N THR A 94 20.85 12.67 -13.56
CA THR A 94 22.22 13.19 -13.71
C THR A 94 23.25 12.09 -14.03
N GLY A 95 22.83 10.82 -14.03
CA GLY A 95 23.69 9.66 -14.25
C GLY A 95 24.52 9.24 -13.04
N THR A 96 24.26 9.82 -11.85
CA THR A 96 24.86 9.38 -10.60
C THR A 96 23.93 8.40 -9.91
N ASP A 97 24.37 7.16 -9.72
CA ASP A 97 23.61 6.15 -9.03
C ASP A 97 24.02 6.10 -7.55
N VAL A 98 23.03 6.00 -6.65
CA VAL A 98 23.25 5.89 -5.21
C VAL A 98 22.62 4.60 -4.71
N ALA A 99 23.34 3.84 -3.90
CA ALA A 99 22.86 2.55 -3.40
C ALA A 99 23.00 2.42 -1.89
N GLN A 100 22.02 1.75 -1.29
CA GLN A 100 22.10 1.26 0.08
C GLN A 100 21.85 -0.24 0.12
N ARG A 101 22.43 -0.91 1.11
CA ARG A 101 22.25 -2.34 1.33
C ARG A 101 22.03 -2.63 2.80
N ALA A 102 21.08 -3.50 3.10
CA ALA A 102 20.83 -4.00 4.44
C ALA A 102 20.55 -5.51 4.42
N MET A 103 20.88 -6.20 5.50
CA MET A 103 20.39 -7.56 5.74
C MET A 103 19.07 -7.43 6.50
N LEU A 104 17.99 -7.94 5.95
CA LEU A 104 16.66 -7.86 6.55
C LEU A 104 16.16 -9.24 6.95
N GLY A 105 15.36 -9.29 8.01
CA GLY A 105 14.63 -10.49 8.43
C GLY A 105 13.23 -10.59 7.82
N PRO A 106 12.56 -11.75 7.94
CA PRO A 106 11.20 -11.95 7.45
C PRO A 106 10.22 -11.05 8.19
N GLY A 107 9.36 -10.37 7.44
CA GLY A 107 8.38 -9.42 7.95
C GLY A 107 8.96 -8.06 8.36
N GLU A 108 10.25 -7.83 8.15
CA GLU A 108 10.88 -6.55 8.47
C GLU A 108 10.53 -5.52 7.40
N LEU A 109 9.88 -4.42 7.82
CA LEU A 109 9.71 -3.23 7.02
C LEU A 109 10.90 -2.30 7.25
N ARG A 110 11.65 -1.99 6.20
CA ARG A 110 12.79 -1.08 6.24
C ARG A 110 12.50 0.19 5.45
N LEU A 111 12.87 1.33 6.05
CA LEU A 111 13.03 2.59 5.35
C LEU A 111 14.52 2.76 4.99
N PHE A 112 14.79 3.02 3.72
CA PHE A 112 16.10 3.38 3.20
C PHE A 112 16.09 4.87 2.87
N GLU A 113 16.98 5.62 3.51
CA GLU A 113 17.05 7.08 3.44
C GLU A 113 18.13 7.50 2.44
N PHE A 114 17.78 8.36 1.49
CA PHE A 114 18.71 8.96 0.56
C PHE A 114 18.67 10.48 0.72
N PRO A 115 19.28 11.03 1.79
CA PRO A 115 19.12 12.44 2.17
C PRO A 115 19.68 13.42 1.14
N ASP A 116 20.65 12.99 0.32
CA ASP A 116 21.30 13.81 -0.69
C ASP A 116 20.68 13.67 -2.10
N VAL A 117 19.59 12.90 -2.23
CA VAL A 117 18.91 12.68 -3.52
C VAL A 117 17.63 13.49 -3.57
N ASP A 118 17.63 14.54 -4.40
CA ASP A 118 16.42 15.31 -4.68
C ASP A 118 15.37 14.45 -5.41
N GLN A 119 14.11 14.57 -5.01
CA GLN A 119 12.98 13.81 -5.59
C GLN A 119 12.87 13.98 -7.11
N SER A 120 13.09 15.20 -7.62
CA SER A 120 13.00 15.52 -9.05
C SER A 120 14.18 14.98 -9.85
N ALA A 121 15.29 14.66 -9.16
CA ALA A 121 16.46 14.06 -9.78
C ALA A 121 16.31 12.54 -9.97
N VAL A 122 15.36 11.88 -9.32
CA VAL A 122 15.14 10.43 -9.44
C VAL A 122 14.65 10.09 -10.85
N SER A 123 15.36 9.19 -11.52
CA SER A 123 14.92 8.61 -12.78
C SER A 123 14.21 7.28 -12.54
N GLU A 124 14.75 6.47 -11.64
CA GLU A 124 14.26 5.13 -11.33
C GLU A 124 14.77 4.66 -9.96
N VAL A 125 13.97 3.85 -9.28
CA VAL A 125 14.38 3.16 -8.05
C VAL A 125 14.23 1.66 -8.28
N LEU A 126 15.28 0.90 -7.96
CA LEU A 126 15.31 -0.55 -8.08
C LEU A 126 15.53 -1.18 -6.71
N ILE A 127 14.79 -2.25 -6.43
CA ILE A 127 15.04 -3.14 -5.29
C ILE A 127 15.57 -4.46 -5.82
N MET A 128 16.68 -4.90 -5.25
CA MET A 128 17.39 -6.11 -5.62
C MET A 128 17.49 -7.01 -4.40
N THR A 129 16.91 -8.19 -4.51
CA THR A 129 17.04 -9.29 -3.56
C THR A 129 17.80 -10.44 -4.22
N ASN A 130 17.97 -11.57 -3.53
CA ASN A 130 18.58 -12.76 -4.12
C ASN A 130 17.72 -13.40 -5.23
N THR A 131 16.41 -13.16 -5.23
CA THR A 131 15.45 -13.87 -6.09
C THR A 131 14.81 -12.97 -7.13
N LEU A 132 14.87 -11.65 -6.95
CA LEU A 132 14.18 -10.70 -7.78
C LEU A 132 14.94 -9.36 -7.83
N ARG A 133 14.99 -8.78 -9.02
CA ARG A 133 15.17 -7.33 -9.21
C ARG A 133 13.86 -6.78 -9.73
N CYS A 134 13.39 -5.68 -9.16
CA CYS A 134 12.16 -5.02 -9.57
C CYS A 134 12.30 -3.50 -9.50
N TYR A 135 11.48 -2.79 -10.26
CA TYR A 135 11.41 -1.33 -10.22
C TYR A 135 10.29 -0.86 -9.29
N VAL A 136 10.59 0.16 -8.48
CA VAL A 136 9.67 0.69 -7.46
C VAL A 136 8.90 1.86 -8.04
N SER A 137 7.57 1.80 -7.96
CA SER A 137 6.72 2.95 -8.28
C SER A 137 6.79 4.01 -7.19
N ALA A 138 6.72 5.27 -7.60
CA ALA A 138 6.58 6.36 -6.65
C ALA A 138 5.24 6.23 -5.89
N ASP A 139 5.27 6.47 -4.58
CA ASP A 139 4.07 6.52 -3.75
C ASP A 139 3.26 7.77 -4.13
N PRO A 140 2.03 7.61 -4.66
CA PRO A 140 1.20 8.74 -5.01
C PRO A 140 0.88 9.65 -3.81
N ALA A 141 0.89 9.13 -2.58
CA ALA A 141 0.70 9.93 -1.37
C ALA A 141 1.93 10.79 -1.03
N ALA A 142 3.12 10.42 -1.50
CA ALA A 142 4.38 11.10 -1.22
C ALA A 142 4.86 12.03 -2.36
N MET A 143 4.05 12.20 -3.40
CA MET A 143 4.32 13.11 -4.54
C MET A 143 3.53 14.44 -4.48
N GLY A 144 2.86 14.72 -3.35
CA GLY A 144 2.00 15.89 -3.13
C GLY A 144 2.71 17.19 -2.79
#